data_AF-A0A9J6B1T6-F1
#
_entry.id   AF-A0A9J6B1T6-F1
#
_cell.length_a   1.000
_cell.length_b   1.000
_cell.length_c   1.000
_cell.angle_alpha   90.00
_cell.angle_beta   90.00
_cell.angle_gamma   90.00
#
_symmetry.space_group_name_H-M   'P 1'
#
loop_
_entity.id
_entity.type
_entity.pdbx_description
1 polymer ?
#
loop_
_entity_poly.entity_id
_entity_poly.type
_entity_poly.pdbx_seq_one_letter_code
_entity_poly.pdbx_strand_id
1 'polypeptide(L)'
;LSLSTCFLLILFSFVPQRSSSFSRSLIPPKFGEFSSLTHIDFSHSNFLGLIPSEISYLSKLYVLCFYTDYPYGLTLEPHNFELLLKNLTQLRELNLDSVDIFFCISLNFSSYLTSLWLPLIVMWETPKKRPIPKPIWNITNIEALDLGNNHLEGPISDFFRFGKLRT
;
A
#
# COMPACT_ATOMS: atom_id res chain seq x y z
N LEU A 1 -12.25 -21.42 -11.29
CA LEU A 1 -11.04 -21.62 -10.46
C LEU A 1 -10.74 -20.26 -9.82
N SER A 2 -11.10 -20.06 -8.55
CA SER A 2 -11.00 -18.75 -7.89
C SER A 2 -9.53 -18.39 -7.62
N LEU A 3 -9.18 -17.11 -7.83
CA LEU A 3 -7.83 -16.57 -7.64
C LEU A 3 -7.24 -16.78 -6.24
N SER A 4 -8.07 -17.17 -5.25
CA SER A 4 -7.64 -17.54 -3.89
C SER A 4 -6.74 -18.79 -3.86
N THR A 5 -6.99 -19.78 -4.72
CA THR A 5 -6.26 -21.06 -4.70
C THR A 5 -4.84 -20.98 -5.28
N CYS A 6 -4.58 -20.09 -6.26
CA CYS A 6 -3.21 -19.87 -6.76
C CYS A 6 -2.37 -19.03 -5.79
N PHE A 7 -3.01 -18.14 -5.01
CA PHE A 7 -2.33 -17.27 -4.04
C PHE A 7 -1.78 -18.07 -2.85
N LEU A 8 -2.52 -19.07 -2.38
CA LEU A 8 -2.07 -20.01 -1.35
C LEU A 8 -0.82 -20.82 -1.76
N LEU A 9 -0.71 -21.23 -3.03
CA LEU A 9 0.45 -22.02 -3.50
C LEU A 9 1.76 -21.23 -3.53
N ILE A 10 1.71 -19.92 -3.81
CA ILE A 10 2.90 -19.05 -3.78
C ILE A 10 3.30 -18.78 -2.32
N LEU A 11 2.36 -18.57 -1.40
CA LEU A 11 2.69 -18.45 0.02
C LEU A 11 3.31 -19.74 0.58
N PHE A 12 2.78 -20.93 0.26
CA PHE A 12 3.32 -22.20 0.75
C PHE A 12 4.75 -22.50 0.29
N SER A 13 5.20 -21.94 -0.84
CA SER A 13 6.58 -22.10 -1.31
C SER A 13 7.58 -21.14 -0.64
N PHE A 14 7.10 -20.13 0.09
CA PHE A 14 7.93 -19.15 0.80
C PHE A 14 7.72 -19.11 2.32
N VAL A 15 6.78 -19.89 2.87
CA VAL A 15 6.63 -20.08 4.31
C VAL A 15 7.66 -21.12 4.79
N PRO A 16 8.67 -20.74 5.61
CA PRO A 16 9.51 -21.75 6.25
C PRO A 16 8.64 -22.62 7.16
N GLN A 17 8.80 -23.94 7.05
CA GLN A 17 8.12 -24.94 7.87
C GLN A 17 8.13 -24.54 9.35
N ARG A 18 6.93 -24.62 9.98
CA ARG A 18 6.68 -24.33 11.40
C ARG A 18 7.79 -24.89 12.28
N SER A 19 8.66 -24.00 12.76
CA SER A 19 9.33 -24.16 14.03
C SER A 19 8.82 -23.07 14.96
N SER A 20 8.78 -23.40 16.24
CA SER A 20 8.10 -22.72 17.34
C SER A 20 8.66 -21.34 17.70
N SER A 21 8.58 -20.38 16.78
CA SER A 21 8.72 -18.94 17.00
C SER A 21 8.10 -18.22 15.80
N PHE A 22 7.45 -17.08 15.99
CA PHE A 22 6.86 -16.26 14.92
C PHE A 22 7.89 -15.96 13.80
N SER A 23 7.92 -16.78 12.75
CA SER A 23 8.74 -16.56 11.57
C SER A 23 8.16 -15.39 10.78
N ARG A 24 8.61 -14.18 11.13
CA ARG A 24 8.37 -12.96 10.37
C ARG A 24 9.04 -13.12 9.00
N SER A 25 8.28 -12.93 7.92
CA SER A 25 8.77 -13.11 6.55
C SER A 25 8.89 -11.78 5.83
N LEU A 26 9.88 -11.65 4.94
CA LEU A 26 9.96 -10.54 3.99
C LEU A 26 9.14 -10.88 2.73
N ILE A 27 8.67 -9.86 2.02
CA ILE A 27 8.11 -10.06 0.68
C ILE A 27 9.29 -10.29 -0.28
N PRO A 28 9.45 -11.48 -0.89
CA PRO A 28 10.56 -11.75 -1.77
C PRO A 28 10.46 -10.91 -3.06
N PRO A 29 11.58 -10.30 -3.53
CA PRO A 29 11.66 -9.61 -4.81
C PRO A 29 11.14 -10.41 -6.01
N LYS A 30 11.25 -11.74 -5.93
CA LYS A 30 10.79 -12.69 -6.95
C LYS A 30 9.30 -12.55 -7.29
N PHE A 31 8.50 -11.93 -6.41
CA PHE A 31 7.10 -11.61 -6.73
C PHE A 31 6.94 -10.80 -8.01
N GLY A 32 7.93 -9.97 -8.37
CA GLY A 32 7.91 -9.19 -9.62
C GLY A 32 7.93 -10.02 -10.91
N GLU A 33 8.28 -11.32 -10.84
CA GLU A 33 8.27 -12.21 -12.01
C GLU A 33 6.85 -12.59 -12.46
N PHE A 34 5.85 -12.48 -11.58
CA PHE A 34 4.47 -12.87 -11.86
C PHE A 34 3.67 -11.77 -12.58
N SER A 35 4.20 -11.28 -13.70
CA SER A 35 3.67 -10.16 -14.51
C SER A 35 2.22 -10.29 -15.00
N SER A 36 1.59 -11.46 -14.84
CA SER A 36 0.18 -11.70 -15.18
C SER A 36 -0.78 -11.49 -14.00
N LEU A 37 -0.27 -11.22 -12.80
CA LEU A 37 -1.10 -10.94 -11.63
C LEU A 37 -1.88 -9.63 -11.82
N THR A 38 -3.17 -9.71 -11.49
CA THR A 38 -4.09 -8.58 -11.52
C THR A 38 -4.56 -8.19 -10.12
N HIS A 39 -4.47 -9.09 -9.14
CA HIS A 39 -4.92 -8.88 -7.77
C HIS A 39 -3.89 -9.46 -6.81
N ILE A 40 -3.45 -8.65 -5.87
CA ILE A 40 -2.59 -9.06 -4.76
C ILE A 40 -3.20 -8.57 -3.47
N ASP A 41 -3.35 -9.48 -2.53
CA ASP A 41 -3.78 -9.18 -1.18
C ASP A 41 -2.81 -9.80 -0.17
N PHE A 42 -1.99 -8.96 0.46
CA PHE A 42 -1.05 -9.34 1.51
C PHE A 42 -1.62 -9.11 2.92
N SER A 43 -2.91 -8.81 3.05
CA SER A 43 -3.56 -8.59 4.33
C SER A 43 -3.39 -9.80 5.25
N HIS A 44 -3.03 -9.55 6.52
CA HIS A 44 -2.83 -10.58 7.55
C HIS A 44 -1.79 -11.66 7.20
N SER A 45 -0.86 -11.38 6.27
CA SER A 45 0.15 -12.36 5.83
C SER A 45 1.41 -12.40 6.73
N ASN A 46 1.43 -11.65 7.85
CA ASN A 46 2.59 -11.53 8.76
C ASN A 46 3.90 -11.11 8.08
N PHE A 47 3.82 -10.49 6.90
CA PHE A 47 4.98 -9.89 6.25
C PHE A 47 5.46 -8.68 7.04
N LEU A 48 6.77 -8.51 7.12
CA LEU A 48 7.42 -7.34 7.68
C LEU A 48 8.58 -6.89 6.79
N GLY A 49 9.19 -5.77 7.17
CA GLY A 49 10.32 -5.17 6.48
C GLY A 49 9.89 -4.33 5.28
N LEU A 50 10.82 -4.15 4.34
CA LEU A 50 10.63 -3.31 3.18
C LEU A 50 9.75 -3.99 2.13
N ILE A 51 8.77 -3.25 1.61
CA ILE A 51 8.03 -3.64 0.40
C ILE A 51 8.97 -3.49 -0.82
N PRO A 52 9.29 -4.58 -1.54
CA PRO A 52 10.27 -4.56 -2.62
C PRO A 52 9.81 -3.72 -3.83
N SER A 53 10.76 -3.10 -4.52
CA SER A 53 10.50 -2.27 -5.71
C SER A 53 9.93 -3.06 -6.89
N GLU A 54 10.19 -4.38 -6.90
CA GLU A 54 9.80 -5.36 -7.90
C GLU A 54 8.28 -5.53 -8.01
N ILE A 55 7.51 -5.10 -7.00
CA ILE A 55 6.05 -4.98 -7.10
C ILE A 55 5.65 -4.05 -8.25
N SER A 56 6.48 -3.06 -8.57
CA SER A 56 6.24 -2.16 -9.71
C SER A 56 6.35 -2.84 -11.09
N TYR A 57 6.85 -4.09 -11.16
CA TYR A 57 6.94 -4.85 -12.42
C TYR A 57 5.59 -5.49 -12.81
N LEU A 58 4.64 -5.52 -11.87
CA LEU A 58 3.35 -6.15 -12.03
C LEU A 58 2.33 -5.22 -12.73
N SER A 59 2.68 -4.76 -13.93
CA SER A 59 1.97 -3.72 -14.69
C SER A 59 0.48 -3.98 -14.98
N LYS A 60 0.00 -5.22 -14.80
CA LYS A 60 -1.42 -5.61 -14.92
C LYS A 60 -2.20 -5.58 -13.60
N LEU A 61 -1.57 -5.18 -12.49
CA LEU A 61 -2.24 -5.07 -11.20
C LEU A 61 -3.36 -4.04 -11.26
N TYR A 62 -4.51 -4.48 -10.74
CA TYR A 62 -5.73 -3.72 -10.58
C TYR A 62 -6.00 -3.44 -9.10
N VAL A 63 -5.79 -4.46 -8.25
CA VAL A 63 -5.90 -4.36 -6.78
C VAL A 63 -4.58 -4.73 -6.12
N LEU A 64 -4.13 -3.89 -5.19
CA LEU A 64 -2.98 -4.15 -4.32
C LEU A 64 -3.32 -3.77 -2.89
N CYS A 65 -3.42 -4.78 -2.02
CA CYS A 65 -3.72 -4.59 -0.61
C CYS A 65 -2.53 -5.01 0.27
N PHE A 66 -2.14 -4.11 1.15
CA PHE A 66 -1.29 -4.39 2.30
C PHE A 66 -2.06 -4.10 3.56
N TYR A 67 -2.04 -5.05 4.48
CA TYR A 67 -2.50 -4.86 5.85
C TYR A 67 -1.72 -5.80 6.76
N THR A 68 -1.29 -5.29 7.91
CA THR A 68 -0.57 -6.08 8.91
C THR A 68 -1.12 -5.77 10.29
N ASP A 69 -1.27 -6.82 11.11
CA ASP A 69 -1.63 -6.69 12.53
C ASP A 69 -0.46 -6.12 13.36
N TYR A 70 0.71 -5.91 12.75
CA TYR A 70 1.88 -5.28 13.35
C TYR A 70 2.05 -3.87 12.77
N PRO A 71 1.60 -2.82 13.47
CA PRO A 71 1.82 -1.44 13.03
C PRO A 71 3.30 -1.19 12.74
N TYR A 72 3.61 -0.55 11.60
CA TYR A 72 4.98 -0.29 11.14
C TYR A 72 5.82 -1.54 10.86
N GLY A 73 5.16 -2.71 10.79
CA GLY A 73 5.78 -3.95 10.41
C GLY A 73 6.28 -3.93 8.97
N LEU A 74 5.51 -3.32 8.07
CA LEU A 74 5.87 -3.10 6.67
C LEU A 74 6.21 -1.64 6.43
N THR A 75 7.23 -1.40 5.61
CA THR A 75 7.64 -0.06 5.21
C THR A 75 7.62 0.05 3.69
N LEU A 76 7.09 1.17 3.18
CA LEU A 76 7.17 1.52 1.77
C LEU A 76 7.98 2.81 1.62
N GLU A 77 9.20 2.66 1.12
CA GLU A 77 10.11 3.79 0.91
C GLU A 77 9.67 4.67 -0.27
N PRO A 78 10.07 5.96 -0.27
CA PRO A 78 9.63 6.93 -1.29
C PRO A 78 9.93 6.50 -2.71
N HIS A 79 11.12 5.95 -2.94
CA HIS A 79 11.51 5.49 -4.27
C HIS A 79 10.62 4.35 -4.77
N ASN A 80 10.30 3.37 -3.91
CA ASN A 80 9.47 2.23 -4.26
C ASN A 80 8.02 2.67 -4.47
N PHE A 81 7.52 3.62 -3.68
CA PHE A 81 6.19 4.19 -3.86
C PHE A 81 6.07 4.95 -5.19
N GLU A 82 7.08 5.74 -5.56
CA GLU A 82 7.11 6.43 -6.85
C GLU A 82 7.10 5.45 -8.03
N LEU A 83 7.93 4.40 -7.97
CA LEU A 83 7.95 3.36 -9.00
C LEU A 83 6.61 2.62 -9.11
N LEU A 84 5.99 2.28 -7.98
CA LEU A 84 4.67 1.65 -7.91
C LEU A 84 3.64 2.51 -8.64
N LEU A 85 3.53 3.79 -8.29
CA LEU A 85 2.54 4.68 -8.88
C LEU A 85 2.79 4.99 -10.35
N LYS A 86 4.06 5.07 -10.77
CA LYS A 86 4.46 5.33 -12.15
C LYS A 86 4.20 4.14 -13.06
N ASN A 87 4.51 2.92 -12.59
CA ASN A 87 4.51 1.73 -13.45
C ASN A 87 3.18 0.98 -13.42
N LEU A 88 2.44 1.01 -12.30
CA LEU A 88 1.17 0.30 -12.14
C LEU A 88 -0.01 1.13 -12.69
N THR A 89 0.03 1.42 -13.98
CA THR A 89 -0.97 2.28 -14.67
C THR A 89 -2.39 1.68 -14.69
N GLN A 90 -2.52 0.37 -14.48
CA GLN A 90 -3.82 -0.33 -14.37
C GLN A 90 -4.37 -0.36 -12.94
N LEU A 91 -3.59 0.06 -11.94
CA LEU A 91 -4.00 0.01 -10.54
C LEU A 91 -5.19 0.93 -10.30
N ARG A 92 -6.20 0.42 -9.62
CA ARG A 92 -7.41 1.15 -9.24
C ARG A 92 -7.61 1.17 -7.74
N GLU A 93 -7.24 0.10 -7.06
CA GLU A 93 -7.40 -0.03 -5.62
C GLU A 93 -6.04 -0.23 -4.96
N LEU A 94 -5.69 0.68 -4.05
CA LEU A 94 -4.48 0.61 -3.26
C LEU A 94 -4.82 0.76 -1.78
N ASN A 95 -4.63 -0.31 -1.02
CA ASN A 95 -4.74 -0.29 0.43
C ASN A 95 -3.33 -0.38 1.03
N LEU A 96 -2.96 0.63 1.80
CA LEU A 96 -1.68 0.73 2.53
C LEU A 96 -1.93 0.82 4.03
N ASP A 97 -3.05 0.29 4.51
CA ASP A 97 -3.37 0.35 5.92
C ASP A 97 -2.29 -0.37 6.77
N SER A 98 -1.91 0.24 7.89
CA SER A 98 -0.82 -0.19 8.77
C SER A 98 0.57 -0.33 8.11
N VAL A 99 0.80 0.24 6.92
CA VAL A 99 2.12 0.36 6.27
C VAL A 99 2.80 1.68 6.62
N ASP A 100 4.08 1.66 6.99
CA ASP A 100 4.85 2.89 7.19
C ASP A 100 5.22 3.55 5.86
N ILE A 101 4.59 4.70 5.59
CA ILE A 101 4.82 5.54 4.41
C ILE A 101 5.40 6.92 4.77
N PHE A 102 5.98 7.09 5.97
CA PHE A 102 6.36 8.39 6.52
C PHE A 102 7.11 9.32 5.56
N PHE A 103 8.02 8.78 4.77
CA PHE A 103 8.86 9.57 3.86
C PHE A 103 8.19 9.87 2.50
N CYS A 104 7.05 9.24 2.19
CA CYS A 104 6.37 9.38 0.89
C CYS A 104 5.53 10.66 0.77
N ILE A 105 5.42 11.44 1.86
CA ILE A 105 4.48 12.57 2.00
C ILE A 105 4.74 13.71 0.98
N SER A 106 5.96 13.80 0.46
CA SER A 106 6.41 14.86 -0.45
C SER A 106 6.32 14.52 -1.94
N LEU A 107 5.90 13.31 -2.30
CA LEU A 107 5.95 12.84 -3.69
C LEU A 107 4.80 13.42 -4.52
N ASN A 108 5.09 14.31 -5.47
CA ASN A 108 4.10 14.81 -6.41
C ASN A 108 3.85 13.76 -7.50
N PHE A 109 2.64 13.20 -7.58
CA PHE A 109 2.32 12.20 -8.58
C PHE A 109 0.89 12.35 -9.12
N SER A 110 0.72 11.86 -10.35
CA SER A 110 -0.58 11.57 -10.95
C SER A 110 -0.80 10.06 -10.87
N SER A 111 -1.99 9.63 -10.48
CA SER A 111 -2.34 8.23 -10.35
C SER A 111 -3.69 7.93 -10.98
N TYR A 112 -3.90 6.68 -11.39
CA TYR A 112 -5.16 6.18 -11.92
C TYR A 112 -6.08 5.57 -10.84
N LEU A 113 -5.69 5.70 -9.56
CA LEU A 113 -6.44 5.17 -8.44
C LEU A 113 -7.87 5.73 -8.37
N THR A 114 -8.80 4.83 -8.11
CA THR A 114 -10.19 5.11 -7.75
C THR A 114 -10.42 4.91 -6.26
N SER A 115 -9.63 4.06 -5.62
CA SER A 115 -9.73 3.78 -4.19
C SER A 115 -8.36 3.81 -3.52
N LEU A 116 -8.26 4.56 -2.42
CA LEU A 116 -7.03 4.70 -1.64
C LEU A 116 -7.34 4.65 -0.15
N TRP A 117 -6.71 3.71 0.55
CA TRP A 117 -6.71 3.63 2.01
C TRP A 117 -5.29 3.87 2.51
N LEU A 118 -5.13 4.86 3.36
CA LEU A 118 -3.84 5.22 3.96
C LEU A 118 -3.72 4.68 5.40
N PRO A 119 -2.49 4.42 5.87
CA PRO A 119 -2.23 3.78 7.14
C PRO A 119 -2.87 4.48 8.32
N LEU A 120 -3.31 3.70 9.31
CA LEU A 120 -3.49 4.14 10.68
C LEU A 120 -2.16 4.66 11.26
N ILE A 121 -1.95 5.97 11.29
CA ILE A 121 -0.76 6.57 11.95
C ILE A 121 -1.12 6.90 13.41
N VAL A 122 -0.96 5.93 14.32
CA VAL A 122 -1.02 6.14 15.78
C VAL A 122 0.38 5.90 16.35
N MET A 123 1.19 6.96 16.46
CA MET A 123 2.48 6.81 17.15
C MET A 123 2.28 6.85 18.66
N TRP A 124 2.71 5.78 19.32
CA TRP A 124 3.08 5.82 20.72
C TRP A 124 4.25 6.82 20.92
N GLU A 125 4.05 7.72 21.89
CA GLU A 125 5.04 8.56 22.57
C GLU A 125 5.47 9.93 22.02
N THR A 126 4.92 10.49 20.93
CA THR A 126 4.88 11.98 20.83
C THR A 126 3.66 12.48 20.04
N PRO A 127 2.98 13.56 20.48
CA PRO A 127 1.78 14.11 19.85
C PRO A 127 2.09 14.92 18.58
N LYS A 128 3.13 14.54 17.83
CA LYS A 128 3.50 15.24 16.60
C LYS A 128 2.56 14.83 15.48
N LYS A 129 1.53 15.67 15.30
CA LYS A 129 0.65 15.66 14.14
C LYS A 129 1.50 15.67 12.86
N ARG A 130 1.12 14.86 11.87
CA ARG A 130 1.85 14.68 10.61
C ARG A 130 1.21 15.47 9.48
N PRO A 131 1.96 16.12 8.58
CA PRO A 131 1.37 16.84 7.47
C PRO A 131 0.58 15.92 6.54
N ILE A 132 -0.62 16.33 6.12
CA ILE A 132 -1.33 15.66 5.02
C ILE A 132 -0.44 15.71 3.76
N PRO A 133 -0.22 14.60 3.06
CA PRO A 133 0.49 14.59 1.79
C PRO A 133 -0.27 15.41 0.74
N LYS A 134 0.14 16.66 0.50
CA LYS A 134 -0.48 17.56 -0.50
C LYS A 134 -0.73 16.90 -1.86
N PRO A 135 0.15 16.02 -2.38
CA PRO A 135 -0.08 15.34 -3.65
C PRO A 135 -1.34 14.46 -3.70
N ILE A 136 -1.86 14.01 -2.56
CA ILE A 136 -3.09 13.20 -2.51
C ILE A 136 -4.29 13.94 -3.12
N TRP A 137 -4.28 15.27 -3.03
CA TRP A 137 -5.34 16.14 -3.55
C TRP A 137 -5.36 16.23 -5.08
N ASN A 138 -4.30 15.76 -5.75
CA ASN A 138 -4.19 15.72 -7.20
C ASN A 138 -4.72 14.41 -7.82
N ILE A 139 -5.16 13.44 -7.01
CA ILE A 139 -5.70 12.15 -7.51
C ILE A 139 -7.16 12.36 -7.98
N THR A 140 -7.33 12.83 -9.21
CA THR A 140 -8.63 13.28 -9.74
C THR A 140 -9.67 12.17 -9.97
N ASN A 141 -9.23 10.91 -10.05
CA ASN A 141 -10.09 9.77 -10.31
C ASN A 141 -10.63 9.11 -9.03
N ILE A 142 -10.28 9.62 -7.85
CA ILE A 142 -10.67 9.00 -6.58
C ILE A 142 -12.20 9.01 -6.41
N GLU A 143 -12.75 7.85 -6.08
CA GLU A 143 -14.15 7.62 -5.73
C GLU A 143 -14.31 7.24 -4.25
N ALA A 144 -13.29 6.59 -3.67
CA ALA A 144 -13.21 6.22 -2.27
C ALA A 144 -11.84 6.62 -1.68
N LEU A 145 -11.85 7.41 -0.61
CA LEU A 145 -10.65 7.87 0.08
C LEU A 145 -10.83 7.67 1.58
N ASP A 146 -9.99 6.84 2.17
CA ASP A 146 -9.94 6.66 3.61
C ASP A 146 -8.65 7.23 4.19
N LEU A 147 -8.82 8.29 4.98
CA LEU A 147 -7.79 8.94 5.79
C LEU A 147 -8.11 8.81 7.29
N GLY A 148 -9.06 7.95 7.65
CA GLY A 148 -9.57 7.78 9.00
C GLY A 148 -8.50 7.35 9.99
N ASN A 149 -8.75 7.63 11.27
CA ASN A 149 -7.92 7.22 12.40
C ASN A 149 -6.42 7.62 12.30
N ASN A 150 -6.14 8.67 11.54
CA ASN A 150 -4.80 9.21 11.36
C ASN A 150 -4.50 10.40 12.28
N HIS A 151 -3.24 10.57 12.71
CA HIS A 151 -2.77 11.83 13.30
C HIS A 151 -2.34 12.86 12.24
N LEU A 152 -3.03 12.92 11.10
CA LEU A 152 -2.72 13.87 10.03
C LEU A 152 -3.28 15.27 10.37
N GLU A 153 -2.50 16.31 10.09
CA GLU A 153 -2.83 17.73 10.22
C GLU A 153 -2.35 18.49 8.99
N GLY A 154 -2.99 19.60 8.68
CA GLY A 154 -2.57 20.50 7.63
C GLY A 154 -3.76 20.99 6.84
N PRO A 155 -3.55 22.00 5.99
CA PRO A 155 -4.62 22.52 5.17
C PRO A 155 -5.07 21.42 4.21
N ILE A 156 -6.36 21.14 4.35
CA ILE A 156 -7.20 20.68 3.28
C ILE A 156 -7.00 21.68 2.10
N SER A 157 -6.36 21.24 1.00
CA SER A 157 -6.02 22.07 -0.16
C SER A 157 -7.27 22.55 -0.91
N ASP A 158 -7.56 23.85 -0.91
CA ASP A 158 -8.73 24.48 -1.58
C ASP A 158 -8.95 24.06 -3.04
N PHE A 159 -7.92 23.53 -3.72
CA PHE A 159 -7.96 22.97 -5.07
C PHE A 159 -8.21 21.45 -5.12
N PHE A 160 -9.07 20.90 -4.27
CA PHE A 160 -9.44 19.48 -4.38
C PHE A 160 -10.11 19.19 -5.72
N ARG A 161 -9.62 18.16 -6.40
CA ARG A 161 -10.17 17.73 -7.69
C ARG A 161 -10.92 16.41 -7.61
N PHE A 162 -11.41 16.04 -6.42
CA PHE A 162 -12.14 14.81 -6.16
C PHE A 162 -13.59 14.87 -6.68
N GLY A 163 -13.77 15.16 -7.97
CA GLY A 163 -15.11 15.31 -8.57
C GLY A 163 -15.94 14.03 -8.59
N LYS A 164 -15.35 12.87 -8.23
CA LYS A 164 -16.00 11.56 -8.21
C LYS A 164 -16.12 10.95 -6.81
N LEU A 165 -15.65 11.63 -5.76
CA LEU A 165 -15.66 11.08 -4.40
C LEU A 165 -17.10 10.89 -3.93
N ARG A 166 -17.43 9.66 -3.54
CA ARG A 166 -18.76 9.32 -3.01
C ARG A 166 -18.77 9.67 -1.51
N THR A 167 -19.73 10.49 -1.10
CA THR A 167 -19.98 10.86 0.31
C THR A 167 -20.90 9.87 0.99
#